data_AF-A0A528FLX0-F1
#
_entry.id   AF-A0A528FLX0-F1
#
_cell.length_a   1.000
_cell.length_b   1.000
_cell.length_c   1.000
_cell.angle_alpha   90.00
_cell.angle_beta   90.00
_cell.angle_gamma   90.00
#
_symmetry.space_group_name_H-M   'P 1'
#
loop_
_entity.id
_entity.type
_entity.pdbx_description
1 polymer ?
#
loop_
_entity_poly.entity_id
_entity_poly.type
_entity_poly.pdbx_seq_one_letter_code
_entity_poly.pdbx_strand_id
1 'polypeptide(L)' 'MRFAAALTAGAVVAVATLFPGIALAAEAHKLPGQTMALWWALPFAGLLLSIATGPLLFHHVWEHHYGKITLFWAALA' A
#
# COMPACT_ATOMS: atom_id res chain seq x y z
N MET A 1 -22.90 -12.93 -10.49
CA MET A 1 -22.38 -11.54 -10.60
C MET A 1 -21.04 -11.34 -9.90
N ARG A 2 -20.86 -11.76 -8.63
CA ARG A 2 -19.59 -11.59 -7.88
C ARG A 2 -18.36 -12.29 -8.50
N PHE A 3 -18.55 -13.47 -9.09
CA PHE A 3 -17.47 -14.23 -9.74
C PHE A 3 -17.01 -13.60 -11.06
N ALA A 4 -17.94 -13.02 -11.84
CA ALA A 4 -17.60 -12.31 -13.07
C ALA A 4 -16.81 -11.02 -12.77
N ALA A 5 -17.18 -10.30 -11.72
CA ALA A 5 -16.44 -9.12 -11.25
C ALA A 5 -15.04 -9.46 -10.69
N ALA A 6 -14.90 -10.59 -10.00
CA ALA A 6 -13.60 -11.07 -9.52
C ALA A 6 -12.68 -11.50 -10.68
N LEU A 7 -13.24 -12.15 -11.71
CA LEU A 7 -12.50 -12.59 -12.89
C LEU A 7 -12.01 -11.39 -13.73
N THR A 8 -12.85 -10.37 -13.92
CA THR A 8 -12.46 -9.15 -14.63
C THR A 8 -11.42 -8.35 -13.87
N ALA A 9 -11.56 -8.21 -12.55
CA ALA A 9 -10.54 -7.56 -11.71
C ALA A 9 -9.20 -8.30 -11.77
N GLY A 10 -9.21 -9.64 -11.70
CA GLY A 10 -8.01 -10.46 -11.82
C GLY A 10 -7.32 -10.33 -13.19
N ALA A 11 -8.10 -10.28 -14.28
CA ALA A 11 -7.57 -10.08 -15.62
C ALA A 11 -6.93 -8.69 -15.81
N VAL A 12 -7.54 -7.64 -15.25
CA VAL A 12 -6.99 -6.27 -15.29
C VAL A 12 -5.67 -6.19 -14.53
N VAL A 13 -5.58 -6.79 -13.35
CA VAL A 13 -4.32 -6.85 -12.58
C VAL A 13 -3.24 -7.62 -13.34
N ALA A 14 -3.58 -8.78 -13.91
CA ALA A 14 -2.63 -9.59 -14.68
C ALA A 14 -2.07 -8.81 -15.89
N VAL A 15 -2.94 -8.14 -16.66
CA VAL A 15 -2.53 -7.30 -17.80
C VAL A 15 -1.67 -6.11 -17.34
N ALA A 16 -2.04 -5.44 -16.25
CA ALA A 16 -1.26 -4.32 -15.71
C ALA A 16 0.15 -4.75 -15.25
N THR A 17 0.32 -5.97 -14.70
CA THR A 17 1.63 -6.49 -14.29
C THR A 17 2.52 -6.97 -15.45
N LEU A 18 1.94 -7.39 -16.58
CA LEU A 18 2.68 -7.89 -17.74
C LEU A 18 3.24 -6.77 -18.63
N PHE A 19 2.73 -5.55 -18.49
CA PHE A 19 3.15 -4.38 -19.27
C PHE A 19 3.60 -3.24 -18.34
N PRO A 20 4.81 -3.32 -17.76
CA PRO A 20 5.30 -2.33 -16.79
C PRO A 20 5.42 -0.91 -17.37
N GLY A 21 5.45 -0.76 -18.70
CA GLY A 21 5.42 0.54 -19.37
C GLY A 21 4.14 1.36 -19.13
N ILE A 22 3.04 0.73 -18.74
CA ILE A 22 1.77 1.42 -18.40
C ILE A 22 1.86 2.10 -17.03
N ALA A 23 2.79 1.68 -16.17
CA ALA A 23 2.91 2.23 -14.82
C ALA A 23 3.35 3.70 -14.81
N LEU A 24 3.87 4.23 -15.93
CA LEU A 24 4.35 5.62 -16.10
C LEU A 24 5.27 6.12 -14.95
N ALA A 25 5.87 5.20 -14.19
CA ALA A 25 6.69 5.52 -13.03
C ALA A 25 8.07 6.08 -13.44
N ALA A 26 8.45 5.90 -14.70
CA ALA A 26 9.74 6.29 -15.26
C ALA A 26 9.70 7.64 -16.03
N GLU A 27 8.67 8.47 -15.82
CA GLU A 27 8.58 9.81 -16.42
C GLU A 27 9.84 10.65 -16.10
N ALA A 28 10.16 11.59 -17.01
CA ALA A 28 11.43 12.31 -17.15
C ALA A 28 11.97 13.04 -15.88
N HIS A 29 11.20 13.10 -14.79
CA HIS A 29 11.62 13.52 -13.46
C HIS A 29 11.70 12.31 -12.54
N LYS A 30 12.91 11.76 -12.37
CA LYS A 30 13.20 10.77 -11.32
C LYS A 30 12.76 11.33 -9.96
N LEU A 31 12.12 10.49 -9.13
CA LEU A 31 11.81 10.85 -7.76
C LEU A 31 13.14 11.22 -7.04
N PRO A 32 13.32 12.46 -6.55
CA PRO A 32 14.60 12.92 -6.04
C PRO A 32 14.77 12.44 -4.59
N GLY A 33 14.92 11.13 -4.39
CA GLY A 33 14.97 10.50 -3.07
C GLY A 33 16.06 11.06 -2.16
N GLN A 34 17.13 11.64 -2.73
CA GLN A 34 18.23 12.25 -1.96
C GLN A 34 17.88 13.64 -1.39
N THR A 35 16.96 14.39 -2.01
CA THR A 35 16.50 15.70 -1.53
C THR A 35 15.10 15.64 -0.91
N MET A 36 14.46 14.47 -0.92
CA MET A 36 13.13 14.27 -0.38
C MET A 36 13.15 14.36 1.14
N ALA A 37 12.25 15.16 1.71
CA ALA A 37 12.11 15.25 3.15
C ALA A 37 11.75 13.88 3.75
N LEU A 38 12.35 13.54 4.89
CA LEU A 38 12.08 12.30 5.62
C LEU A 38 10.59 12.10 5.96
N TRP A 39 9.78 13.16 5.95
CA TRP A 39 8.34 13.07 6.13
C TRP A 39 7.61 12.19 5.13
N TRP A 40 8.16 11.97 3.94
CA TRP A 40 7.59 11.00 3.00
C TRP A 40 7.72 9.55 3.43
N ALA A 41 8.64 9.23 4.35
CA ALA A 41 8.77 7.90 4.93
C ALA A 41 7.76 7.65 6.07
N LEU A 42 7.00 8.66 6.48
CA LEU A 42 6.04 8.57 7.58
C LEU A 42 5.02 7.43 7.42
N PRO A 43 4.33 7.26 6.27
CA PRO A 43 3.36 6.17 6.13
C PRO A 43 3.99 4.79 6.28
N PHE A 44 5.21 4.62 5.78
CA PHE A 44 5.97 3.38 5.92
C PHE A 44 6.37 3.12 7.38
N ALA A 45 6.96 4.11 8.04
CA ALA A 45 7.36 4.00 9.44
C ALA A 45 6.15 3.77 10.37
N GLY A 46 5.03 4.44 10.09
CA GLY A 46 3.78 4.29 10.82
C GLY A 46 3.17 2.90 10.70
N LEU A 47 3.19 2.32 9.49
CA LEU A 47 2.75 0.94 9.26
C LEU A 47 3.61 -0.05 10.03
N LEU A 48 4.94 0.09 9.97
CA LEU A 48 5.89 -0.75 10.71
C LEU A 48 5.69 -0.68 12.22
N LEU A 49 5.53 0.54 12.75
CA LEU A 49 5.24 0.74 14.16
C LEU A 49 3.93 0.05 14.53
N SER A 50 2.89 0.21 13.72
CA SER A 50 1.57 -0.38 13.95
C SER A 50 1.63 -1.91 14.04
N ILE A 51 2.32 -2.58 13.11
CA ILE A 51 2.44 -4.06 13.14
C ILE A 51 3.32 -4.56 14.29
N ALA A 52 4.31 -3.76 14.71
CA ALA A 52 5.18 -4.11 15.82
C ALA A 52 4.46 -3.92 17.17
N THR A 53 3.78 -2.80 17.38
CA THR A 53 3.18 -2.46 18.68
C THR A 53 1.73 -2.89 18.81
N GLY A 54 0.97 -2.94 17.72
CA GLY A 54 -0.47 -3.24 17.71
C GLY A 54 -0.84 -4.55 18.40
N PRO A 55 -0.24 -5.70 18.02
CA PRO A 55 -0.51 -6.98 18.66
C PRO A 55 -0.12 -7.03 20.15
N LEU A 56 0.91 -6.27 20.53
CA LEU A 56 1.47 -6.24 21.88
C LEU A 56 0.65 -5.36 22.85
N LEU A 57 0.19 -4.20 22.38
CA LEU A 57 -0.51 -3.23 23.22
C LEU A 57 -2.04 -3.41 23.21
N PHE A 58 -2.61 -3.82 22.07
CA PHE A 58 -4.06 -3.83 21.85
C PHE A 58 -4.53 -5.05 21.05
N HIS A 59 -4.21 -6.26 21.54
CA HIS A 59 -4.45 -7.53 20.83
C HIS A 59 -5.84 -7.67 20.20
N HIS A 60 -6.92 -7.54 20.98
CA HIS A 60 -8.30 -7.70 20.47
C HIS A 60 -8.67 -6.64 19.43
N VAL A 61 -8.25 -5.39 19.63
CA VAL A 61 -8.54 -4.31 18.67
C VAL A 61 -7.78 -4.58 17.38
N TRP A 62 -6.51 -4.99 17.49
CA TRP A 62 -5.63 -5.30 16.37
C TRP A 62 -6.22 -6.39 15.47
N GLU A 63 -6.64 -7.53 16.03
CA GLU A 63 -7.21 -8.64 15.25
C GLU A 63 -8.43 -8.20 14.41
N HIS A 64 -9.26 -7.30 14.95
CA HIS A 64 -10.44 -6.80 14.24
C HIS A 64 -10.16 -5.63 13.30
N HIS A 65 -9.07 -4.88 13.48
CA HIS A 65 -8.84 -3.59 12.82
C HIS A 65 -7.53 -3.46 12.05
N TYR A 66 -6.64 -4.46 12.06
CA TYR A 66 -5.35 -4.39 11.38
C TYR A 66 -5.50 -4.01 9.90
N GLY A 67 -6.50 -4.57 9.21
CA GLY A 67 -6.76 -4.24 7.80
C GLY A 67 -7.14 -2.78 7.57
N LYS A 68 -7.88 -2.16 8.50
CA LYS A 68 -8.25 -0.73 8.43
C LYS A 68 -7.04 0.17 8.68
N ILE A 69 -6.18 -0.23 9.62
CA ILE A 69 -4.94 0.49 9.95
C ILE A 69 -3.97 0.42 8.77
N THR A 70 -3.79 -0.76 8.17
CA THR A 70 -2.97 -0.94 6.97
C THR A 70 -3.52 -0.13 5.79
N LEU A 71 -4.84 -0.13 5.58
CA LEU A 71 -5.48 0.65 4.52
C LEU A 71 -5.29 2.15 4.73
N PHE A 72 -5.41 2.64 5.97
CA PHE A 72 -5.16 4.04 6.31
C PHE A 72 -3.73 4.45 5.94
N TRP A 73 -2.72 3.68 6.34
CA TRP A 73 -1.34 3.98 6.00
C TRP A 73 -1.04 3.86 4.50
N ALA A 74 -1.66 2.89 3.81
CA ALA A 74 -1.52 2.72 2.37
C ALA A 74 -2.18 3.83 1.55
N ALA A 75 -3.30 4.39 2.03
CA ALA A 75 -3.98 5.51 1.37
C ALA A 75 -3.27 6.86 1.58
N LEU A 76 -2.39 6.96 2.58
CA LEU A 76 -1.58 8.14 2.85
C LEU A 76 -0.30 8.19 1.99
N ALA A 77 0.13 7.04 1.46
CA ALA A 77 1.32 6.89 0.61
C ALA A 77 0.99 7.12 -0.86
#